data_AF-A0A4V3FV04-F1
#
_entry.id   AF-A0A4V3FV04-F1
#
_cell.length_a   1.000
_cell.length_b   1.000
_cell.length_c   1.000
_cell.angle_alpha   90.00
_cell.angle_beta   90.00
_cell.angle_gamma   90.00
#
_symmetry.space_group_name_H-M   'P 1'
#
loop_
_entity.id
_entity.type
_entity.pdbx_description
1 polymer ?
#
loop_
_entity_poly.entity_id
_entity_poly.type
_entity_poly.pdbx_seq_one_letter_code
_entity_poly.pdbx_strand_id
1 'polypeptide(L)'
;MQDAANLSWKLAAVLRGAPEALLDSYQSERHPVGRAVLRSSGAIIRAAMIRSSLGRAVRGFLGDHVLSVPRIREKVTGQLTGIGYHYPAPSGAHPSVGTRAQDRTFADGTRLYEALRGQHFVLTGAEDVTPWSDRVRTTGPTDGPMTLVRPDGYVGWAGTDPGDLRETLTALVGKP
;
A
#
# COMPACT_ATOMS: atom_id res chain seq x y z
N MET A 1 10.90 8.98 3.42
CA MET A 1 10.94 8.10 2.24
C MET A 1 9.56 7.69 1.77
N GLN A 2 8.74 7.02 2.59
CA GLN A 2 7.40 6.55 2.16
C GLN A 2 6.41 7.67 1.78
N ASP A 3 6.42 8.81 2.50
CA ASP A 3 5.56 9.95 2.16
C ASP A 3 5.92 10.53 0.78
N ALA A 4 7.22 10.67 0.50
CA ALA A 4 7.71 11.14 -0.79
C ALA A 4 7.34 10.16 -1.91
N ALA A 5 7.51 8.86 -1.70
CA ALA A 5 7.12 7.83 -2.66
C ALA A 5 5.61 7.84 -2.95
N ASN A 6 4.77 8.16 -1.95
CA ASN A 6 3.32 8.27 -2.11
C ASN A 6 2.90 9.55 -2.84
N LEU A 7 3.55 10.68 -2.54
CA LEU A 7 3.19 11.99 -3.08
C LEU A 7 3.70 12.20 -4.50
N SER A 8 4.92 11.73 -4.82
CA SER A 8 5.59 12.02 -6.09
C SER A 8 4.78 11.55 -7.31
N TRP A 9 4.26 10.32 -7.27
CA TRP A 9 3.49 9.78 -8.39
C TRP A 9 2.13 10.46 -8.53
N LYS A 10 1.49 10.86 -7.42
CA LYS A 10 0.21 11.58 -7.43
C LYS A 10 0.36 12.96 -8.07
N LEU A 11 1.42 13.68 -7.70
CA LEU A 11 1.77 14.96 -8.35
C LEU A 11 1.95 14.76 -9.86
N ALA A 12 2.73 13.74 -10.25
CA ALA A 12 2.98 13.46 -11.64
C ALA A 12 1.71 13.05 -12.41
N ALA A 13 0.80 12.30 -11.78
CA ALA A 13 -0.48 11.91 -12.36
C ALA A 13 -1.43 13.11 -12.57
N VAL A 14 -1.54 14.01 -11.58
CA VAL A 14 -2.35 15.23 -11.71
C VAL A 14 -1.83 16.15 -12.81
N LEU A 15 -0.51 16.32 -12.92
CA LEU A 15 0.10 17.04 -14.05
C LEU A 15 -0.21 16.43 -15.42
N ARG A 16 -0.58 15.15 -15.45
CA ARG A 16 -1.00 14.41 -16.65
C ARG A 16 -2.53 14.26 -16.78
N GLY A 17 -3.29 15.07 -16.05
CA GLY A 17 -4.74 15.16 -16.19
C GLY A 17 -5.54 14.20 -15.32
N ALA A 18 -4.93 13.58 -14.31
CA ALA A 18 -5.70 12.95 -13.23
C ALA A 18 -6.42 14.03 -12.39
N PRO A 19 -7.55 13.70 -11.73
CA PRO A 19 -8.28 14.66 -10.90
C PRO A 19 -7.45 15.19 -9.74
N GLU A 20 -7.60 16.47 -9.38
CA GLU A 20 -6.92 17.06 -8.20
C GLU A 20 -7.25 16.34 -6.89
N ALA A 21 -8.45 15.76 -6.79
CA ALA A 21 -8.87 14.92 -5.66
C ALA A 21 -7.91 13.73 -5.40
N LEU A 22 -7.11 13.33 -6.39
CA LEU A 22 -6.04 12.35 -6.20
C LEU A 22 -4.98 12.86 -5.22
N LEU A 23 -4.68 14.16 -5.19
CA LEU A 23 -3.73 14.74 -4.23
C LEU A 23 -4.31 14.76 -2.81
N ASP A 24 -5.62 14.98 -2.66
CA ASP A 24 -6.28 14.89 -1.34
C ASP A 24 -6.11 13.51 -0.70
N SER A 25 -5.99 12.46 -1.53
CA SER A 25 -5.71 11.11 -1.05
C SER A 25 -4.36 10.99 -0.33
N TYR A 26 -3.39 11.87 -0.56
CA TYR A 26 -2.13 11.88 0.20
C TYR A 26 -2.40 12.04 1.69
N GLN A 27 -3.24 13.01 2.05
CA GLN A 27 -3.56 13.29 3.45
C GLN A 27 -4.37 12.14 4.05
N SER A 28 -5.40 11.64 3.36
CA SER A 28 -6.24 10.55 3.87
C SER A 28 -5.48 9.23 4.01
N GLU A 29 -4.47 8.99 3.19
CA GLU A 29 -3.61 7.80 3.27
C GLU A 29 -2.49 7.93 4.30
N ARG A 30 -1.78 9.07 4.34
CA ARG A 30 -0.55 9.22 5.16
C ARG A 30 -0.79 9.75 6.57
N HIS A 31 -1.82 10.57 6.78
CA HIS A 31 -2.11 11.10 8.11
C HIS A 31 -2.43 10.02 9.15
N PRO A 32 -3.28 9.00 8.85
CA PRO A 32 -3.55 7.91 9.80
C PRO A 32 -2.29 7.10 10.15
N VAL A 33 -1.41 6.90 9.17
CA VAL A 33 -0.12 6.20 9.36
C VAL A 33 0.77 6.99 10.30
N GLY A 34 0.97 8.28 10.05
CA GLY A 34 1.78 9.14 10.94
C GLY A 34 1.22 9.19 12.37
N ARG A 35 -0.10 9.30 12.52
CA ARG A 35 -0.78 9.25 13.82
C ARG A 35 -0.59 7.91 14.53
N ALA A 36 -0.62 6.79 13.82
CA ALA A 36 -0.37 5.47 14.39
C ALA A 36 1.08 5.33 14.88
N VAL A 37 2.06 5.77 14.09
CA VAL A 37 3.49 5.76 14.45
C VAL A 37 3.77 6.62 15.68
N LEU A 38 3.19 7.82 15.77
CA LEU A 38 3.36 8.69 16.94
C LEU A 38 2.76 8.07 18.21
N ARG A 39 1.59 7.44 18.10
CA ARG A 39 0.96 6.76 19.24
C ARG A 39 1.77 5.57 19.73
N SER A 40 2.24 4.72 18.81
CA SER A 40 2.99 3.51 19.16
C SER A 40 4.35 3.84 19.74
N SER A 41 5.11 4.74 19.11
CA SER A 41 6.41 5.19 19.64
C SER A 41 6.27 5.87 21.01
N GLY A 42 5.26 6.73 21.19
CA GLY A 42 4.97 7.33 22.49
C GLY A 42 4.61 6.30 23.56
N ALA A 43 3.87 5.25 23.21
CA ALA A 43 3.56 4.16 24.14
C ALA A 43 4.83 3.37 24.55
N ILE A 44 5.70 3.07 23.57
CA ILE A 44 6.98 2.38 23.82
C ILE A 44 7.88 3.21 24.75
N ILE A 45 8.03 4.52 24.48
CA ILE A 45 8.84 5.41 25.31
C ILE A 45 8.28 5.46 26.75
N ARG A 46 6.97 5.64 26.90
CA ARG A 46 6.34 5.64 28.24
C ARG A 46 6.57 4.33 28.99
N ALA A 47 6.46 3.19 28.30
CA ALA A 47 6.73 1.88 28.89
C ALA A 47 8.22 1.70 29.28
N ALA A 48 9.15 2.24 28.48
CA ALA A 48 10.57 2.22 28.78
C ALA A 48 10.92 3.06 30.02
N MET A 49 10.23 4.18 30.22
CA MET A 49 10.44 5.13 31.32
C MET A 49 9.89 4.67 32.68
N ILE A 50 9.23 3.50 32.77
CA ILE A 50 8.73 2.95 34.04
C ILE A 50 9.90 2.59 34.96
N ARG A 51 10.02 3.30 36.10
CA ARG A 51 11.12 3.13 37.07
C ARG A 51 10.80 2.24 38.28
N SER A 52 9.52 2.08 38.63
CA SER A 52 9.10 1.24 39.75
C SER A 52 9.40 -0.24 39.49
N SER A 53 9.88 -0.98 40.49
CA SER A 53 10.16 -2.43 40.39
C SER A 53 8.93 -3.22 39.96
N LEU A 54 7.77 -2.98 40.57
CA LEU A 54 6.51 -3.62 40.21
C LEU A 54 6.11 -3.31 38.76
N GLY A 55 6.19 -2.04 38.34
CA GLY A 55 5.88 -1.66 36.97
C GLY A 55 6.80 -2.30 35.93
N ARG A 56 8.08 -2.51 36.25
CA ARG A 56 9.01 -3.26 35.36
C ARG A 56 8.63 -4.73 35.24
N ALA A 57 8.23 -5.37 36.34
CA ALA A 57 7.79 -6.76 36.34
C ALA A 57 6.51 -6.94 35.52
N VAL A 58 5.51 -6.08 35.74
CA VAL A 58 4.25 -6.08 34.96
C VAL A 58 4.52 -5.84 33.48
N ARG A 59 5.40 -4.89 33.12
CA ARG A 59 5.79 -4.63 31.73
C ARG A 59 6.44 -5.85 31.08
N GLY A 60 7.37 -6.52 31.77
CA GLY A 60 8.03 -7.72 31.26
C GLY A 60 7.03 -8.85 31.00
N PHE A 61 6.21 -9.15 32.00
CA PHE A 61 5.15 -10.15 31.89
C PHE A 61 4.18 -9.83 30.74
N LEU A 62 3.65 -8.61 30.66
CA LEU A 62 2.76 -8.22 29.58
C LEU A 62 3.45 -8.29 28.22
N GLY A 63 4.71 -7.84 28.12
CA GLY A 63 5.48 -7.91 26.88
C GLY A 63 5.59 -9.35 26.37
N ASP A 64 6.03 -10.26 27.22
CA ASP A 64 6.25 -11.67 26.86
C ASP A 64 4.94 -12.37 26.52
N HIS A 65 3.89 -12.19 27.34
CA HIS A 65 2.61 -12.84 27.12
C HIS A 65 1.84 -12.27 25.92
N VAL A 66 1.84 -10.94 25.73
CA VAL A 66 1.16 -10.31 24.58
C VAL A 66 1.87 -10.67 23.27
N LEU A 67 3.20 -10.66 23.23
CA LEU A 67 3.97 -11.04 22.05
C LEU A 67 4.03 -12.56 21.81
N SER A 68 3.70 -13.38 22.82
CA SER A 68 3.57 -14.83 22.65
C SER A 68 2.45 -15.21 21.68
N VAL A 69 1.40 -14.38 21.55
CA VAL A 69 0.27 -14.62 20.65
C VAL A 69 0.68 -14.33 19.19
N PRO A 70 0.67 -15.31 18.27
CA PRO A 70 1.18 -15.14 16.90
C PRO A 70 0.52 -13.98 16.14
N ARG A 71 -0.82 -13.86 16.22
CA ARG A 71 -1.55 -12.77 15.56
C ARG A 71 -1.20 -11.38 16.07
N ILE A 72 -0.92 -11.25 17.37
CA ILE A 72 -0.52 -9.95 17.94
C ILE A 72 0.89 -9.63 17.49
N ARG A 73 1.79 -10.62 17.54
CA ARG A 73 3.17 -10.48 17.06
C ARG A 73 3.22 -10.04 15.60
N GLU A 74 2.47 -10.69 14.72
CA GLU A 74 2.36 -10.33 13.30
C GLU A 74 1.85 -8.90 13.11
N LYS A 75 0.81 -8.50 13.85
CA LYS A 75 0.26 -7.14 13.78
C LYS A 75 1.27 -6.09 14.24
N VAL A 76 1.99 -6.34 15.34
CA VAL A 76 3.04 -5.45 15.86
C VAL A 76 4.19 -5.35 14.86
N THR A 77 4.69 -6.48 14.35
CA THR A 77 5.74 -6.50 13.32
C THR A 77 5.30 -5.77 12.06
N GLY A 78 4.06 -5.96 11.59
CA GLY A 78 3.50 -5.27 10.44
C GLY A 78 3.43 -3.75 10.63
N GLN A 79 3.05 -3.29 11.83
CA GLN A 79 3.04 -1.85 12.16
C GLN A 79 4.44 -1.26 12.25
N LEU A 80 5.40 -1.98 12.85
CA LEU A 80 6.77 -1.52 13.02
C LEU A 80 7.53 -1.44 11.68
N THR A 81 7.37 -2.46 10.84
CA THR A 81 7.97 -2.50 9.48
C THR A 81 7.26 -1.58 8.50
N GLY A 82 6.04 -1.14 8.82
CA GLY A 82 5.19 -0.34 7.95
C GLY A 82 4.50 -1.13 6.82
N ILE A 83 4.66 -2.44 6.76
CA ILE A 83 4.06 -3.32 5.74
C ILE A 83 2.57 -3.57 6.04
N GLY A 84 2.16 -3.51 7.31
CA GLY A 84 0.80 -3.78 7.75
C GLY A 84 -0.19 -2.61 7.61
N TYR A 85 0.23 -1.47 7.05
CA TYR A 85 -0.67 -0.34 6.80
C TYR A 85 -1.47 -0.56 5.53
N HIS A 86 -2.77 -0.28 5.63
CA HIS A 86 -3.74 -0.40 4.54
C HIS A 86 -4.31 0.97 4.26
N TYR A 87 -4.38 1.35 2.99
CA TYR A 87 -5.05 2.56 2.57
C TYR A 87 -6.56 2.35 2.45
N PRO A 88 -7.38 3.41 2.64
CA PRO A 88 -8.82 3.32 2.46
C PRO A 88 -9.17 2.79 1.06
N ALA A 89 -10.13 1.88 1.00
CA ALA A 89 -10.68 1.34 -0.24
C ALA A 89 -12.17 1.69 -0.35
N PRO A 90 -12.71 1.92 -1.57
CA PRO A 90 -14.14 2.10 -1.78
C PRO A 90 -14.96 0.90 -1.31
N SER A 91 -16.23 1.13 -0.96
CA SER A 91 -17.15 0.05 -0.60
C SER A 91 -17.33 -0.90 -1.79
N GLY A 92 -17.22 -2.21 -1.55
CA GLY A 92 -17.31 -3.24 -2.59
C GLY A 92 -16.02 -3.48 -3.36
N ALA A 93 -14.94 -2.74 -3.08
CA ALA A 93 -13.63 -3.00 -3.68
C ALA A 93 -13.08 -4.37 -3.25
N HIS A 94 -12.27 -4.98 -4.12
CA HIS A 94 -11.61 -6.24 -3.82
C HIS A 94 -10.75 -6.12 -2.54
N PRO A 95 -10.68 -7.15 -1.67
CA PRO A 95 -9.97 -7.08 -0.38
C PRO A 95 -8.47 -6.72 -0.47
N SER A 96 -7.85 -6.88 -1.64
CA SER A 96 -6.46 -6.49 -1.87
C SER A 96 -6.29 -4.98 -2.07
N VAL A 97 -7.34 -4.22 -2.42
CA VAL A 97 -7.24 -2.78 -2.68
C VAL A 97 -6.81 -2.05 -1.42
N GLY A 98 -5.81 -1.18 -1.54
CA GLY A 98 -5.19 -0.48 -0.42
C GLY A 98 -4.18 -1.31 0.38
N THR A 99 -4.00 -2.60 0.08
CA THR A 99 -2.90 -3.41 0.64
C THR A 99 -1.60 -3.17 -0.14
N ARG A 100 -0.47 -3.48 0.49
CA ARG A 100 0.83 -3.51 -0.19
C ARG A 100 0.90 -4.75 -1.07
N ALA A 101 1.20 -4.58 -2.35
CA ALA A 101 1.35 -5.70 -3.27
C ALA A 101 2.58 -6.52 -2.89
N GLN A 102 2.40 -7.84 -2.74
CA GLN A 102 3.50 -8.75 -2.46
C GLN A 102 4.32 -8.97 -3.72
N ASP A 103 5.64 -9.09 -3.54
CA ASP A 103 6.51 -9.38 -4.66
C ASP A 103 6.23 -10.78 -5.20
N ARG A 104 6.10 -10.88 -6.52
CA ARG A 104 5.81 -12.11 -7.25
C ARG A 104 6.52 -12.10 -8.58
N THR A 105 6.87 -13.29 -9.05
CA THR A 105 7.50 -13.49 -10.37
C THR A 105 6.42 -13.75 -11.41
N PHE A 106 6.47 -13.04 -12.53
CA PHE A 106 5.57 -13.24 -13.66
C PHE A 106 6.08 -14.32 -14.61
N ALA A 107 5.26 -14.71 -15.59
CA ALA A 107 5.60 -15.76 -16.56
C ALA A 107 6.85 -15.42 -17.41
N ASP A 108 7.15 -14.13 -17.62
CA ASP A 108 8.34 -13.65 -18.34
C ASP A 108 9.61 -13.65 -17.47
N GLY A 109 9.51 -14.08 -16.20
CA GLY A 109 10.61 -14.08 -15.23
C GLY A 109 10.83 -12.75 -14.50
N THR A 110 10.14 -11.67 -14.89
CA THR A 110 10.24 -10.36 -14.22
C THR A 110 9.58 -10.42 -12.84
N ARG A 111 10.18 -9.80 -11.83
CA ARG A 111 9.53 -9.61 -10.52
C ARG A 111 8.71 -8.33 -10.47
N LEU A 112 7.60 -8.32 -9.72
CA LEU A 112 6.78 -7.12 -9.52
C LEU A 112 7.63 -5.91 -9.07
N TYR A 113 8.52 -6.12 -8.11
CA TYR A 113 9.37 -5.03 -7.60
C TYR A 113 10.40 -4.53 -8.62
N GLU A 114 10.75 -5.33 -9.62
CA GLU A 114 11.59 -4.91 -10.74
C GLU A 114 10.78 -4.10 -11.74
N ALA A 115 9.55 -4.53 -12.03
CA ALA A 115 8.63 -3.80 -12.89
C ALA A 115 8.28 -2.40 -12.35
N LEU A 116 8.18 -2.24 -11.03
CA LEU A 116 7.88 -0.96 -10.38
C LEU A 116 9.03 0.06 -10.38
N ARG A 117 10.26 -0.32 -10.74
CA ARG A 117 11.43 0.60 -10.70
C ARG A 117 11.30 1.79 -11.66
N GLY A 118 10.51 1.65 -12.73
CA GLY A 118 10.33 2.71 -13.73
C GLY A 118 9.36 3.83 -13.35
N GLN A 119 8.82 3.88 -12.12
CA GLN A 119 7.76 4.81 -11.71
C GLN A 119 6.46 4.66 -12.52
N HIS A 120 6.24 3.50 -13.12
CA HIS A 120 5.01 3.14 -13.84
C HIS A 120 4.03 2.43 -12.91
N PHE A 121 2.76 2.43 -13.31
CA PHE A 121 1.81 1.47 -12.79
C PHE A 121 2.11 0.10 -13.39
N VAL A 122 1.77 -0.97 -12.67
CA VAL A 122 1.86 -2.34 -13.18
C VAL A 122 0.47 -2.96 -13.15
N LEU A 123 -0.07 -3.29 -14.33
CA LEU A 123 -1.33 -4.01 -14.45
C LEU A 123 -1.04 -5.48 -14.76
N THR A 124 -1.53 -6.36 -13.90
CA THR A 124 -1.39 -7.81 -14.11
C THR A 124 -2.66 -8.41 -14.66
N GLY A 125 -2.55 -9.37 -15.58
CA GLY A 125 -3.72 -10.09 -16.12
C GLY A 125 -4.38 -9.41 -17.33
N ALA A 126 -3.74 -8.40 -17.91
CA ALA A 126 -4.21 -7.72 -19.12
C ALA A 126 -3.05 -7.61 -20.11
N GLU A 127 -3.35 -7.69 -21.41
CA GLU A 127 -2.33 -7.59 -22.46
C GLU A 127 -2.22 -6.19 -23.04
N ASP A 128 -3.33 -5.45 -23.11
CA ASP A 128 -3.39 -4.10 -23.66
C ASP A 128 -4.07 -3.11 -22.69
N VAL A 129 -3.47 -1.93 -22.59
CA VAL A 129 -3.92 -0.79 -21.78
C VAL A 129 -3.91 0.51 -22.59
N THR A 130 -3.89 0.41 -23.91
CA THR A 130 -3.92 1.59 -24.80
C THR A 130 -5.13 2.46 -24.44
N PRO A 131 -4.93 3.79 -24.26
CA PRO A 131 -3.72 4.57 -24.59
C PRO A 131 -2.76 4.85 -23.41
N TRP A 132 -2.89 4.18 -22.27
CA TRP A 132 -2.02 4.38 -21.08
C TRP A 132 -0.71 3.59 -21.11
N SER A 133 -0.32 3.01 -22.26
CA SER A 133 0.85 2.14 -22.38
C SER A 133 2.20 2.84 -22.07
N ASP A 134 2.23 4.16 -22.11
CA ASP A 134 3.37 4.99 -21.69
C ASP A 134 3.54 5.05 -20.16
N ARG A 135 2.46 4.79 -19.40
CA ARG A 135 2.37 4.98 -17.94
C ARG A 135 2.06 3.69 -17.18
N VAL A 136 1.48 2.70 -17.85
CA VAL A 136 1.05 1.43 -17.29
C VAL A 136 1.77 0.31 -18.02
N ARG A 137 2.61 -0.42 -17.29
CA ARG A 137 3.23 -1.63 -17.77
C ARG A 137 2.27 -2.79 -17.56
N THR A 138 1.97 -3.52 -18.61
CA THR A 138 1.23 -4.78 -18.50
C THR A 138 2.18 -5.93 -18.20
N THR A 139 1.68 -6.89 -17.43
CA THR A 139 2.27 -8.23 -17.30
C THR A 139 1.22 -9.20 -17.77
N GLY A 140 1.65 -10.26 -18.47
CA GLY A 140 0.75 -11.22 -19.11
C GLY A 140 -0.30 -11.86 -18.21
N PRO A 141 -1.08 -12.81 -18.76
CA PRO A 141 -2.21 -13.43 -18.08
C PRO A 141 -1.86 -13.97 -16.69
N THR A 142 -2.82 -13.90 -15.77
CA THR A 142 -2.70 -14.43 -14.40
C THR A 142 -3.94 -15.26 -14.07
N ASP A 143 -3.80 -16.29 -13.23
CA ASP A 143 -4.91 -17.16 -12.82
C ASP A 143 -5.95 -16.47 -11.91
N GLY A 144 -5.70 -15.22 -11.52
CA GLY A 144 -6.53 -14.43 -10.61
C GLY A 144 -7.13 -13.17 -11.25
N PRO A 145 -7.77 -12.28 -10.44
CA PRO A 145 -8.30 -11.03 -10.95
C PRO A 145 -7.17 -10.14 -11.49
N MET A 146 -7.52 -9.31 -12.48
CA MET A 146 -6.63 -8.25 -12.91
C MET A 146 -6.32 -7.36 -11.72
N THR A 147 -5.07 -6.91 -11.59
CA THR A 147 -4.62 -6.12 -10.43
C THR A 147 -3.76 -4.97 -10.91
N LEU A 148 -4.16 -3.74 -10.61
CA LEU A 148 -3.40 -2.53 -10.86
C LEU A 148 -2.60 -2.17 -9.61
N VAL A 149 -1.27 -2.23 -9.72
CA VAL A 149 -0.33 -1.84 -8.68
C VAL A 149 0.18 -0.44 -8.98
N ARG A 150 0.07 0.45 -7.99
CA ARG A 150 0.54 1.83 -8.02
C ARG A 150 2.08 1.90 -7.98
N PRO A 151 2.69 3.01 -8.43
CA PRO A 151 4.14 3.21 -8.34
C PRO A 151 4.73 3.12 -6.92
N ASP A 152 3.92 3.39 -5.89
CA ASP A 152 4.32 3.24 -4.48
C ASP A 152 4.17 1.81 -3.91
N GLY A 153 3.78 0.85 -4.76
CA GLY A 153 3.68 -0.57 -4.44
C GLY A 153 2.38 -0.99 -3.76
N TYR A 154 1.38 -0.12 -3.72
CA TYR A 154 0.05 -0.44 -3.20
C TYR A 154 -0.89 -0.88 -4.33
N VAL A 155 -1.81 -1.79 -4.04
CA VAL A 155 -2.87 -2.16 -4.98
C VAL A 155 -3.86 -1.00 -5.08
N GLY A 156 -3.93 -0.38 -6.26
CA GLY A 156 -4.88 0.69 -6.56
C GLY A 156 -6.25 0.17 -7.01
N TRP A 157 -6.28 -1.01 -7.63
CA TRP A 157 -7.50 -1.65 -8.10
C TRP A 157 -7.29 -3.16 -8.29
N ALA A 158 -8.34 -3.95 -8.12
CA ALA A 158 -8.36 -5.35 -8.54
C ALA A 158 -9.80 -5.78 -8.89
N GLY A 159 -9.95 -6.52 -9.99
CA GLY A 159 -11.26 -6.94 -10.50
C GLY A 159 -11.18 -7.66 -11.83
N THR A 160 -12.35 -7.94 -12.42
CA THR A 160 -12.48 -8.61 -13.73
C THR A 160 -13.22 -7.76 -14.77
N ASP A 161 -13.83 -6.63 -14.36
CA ASP A 161 -14.57 -5.75 -15.25
C ASP A 161 -13.64 -4.74 -15.94
N PRO A 162 -13.52 -4.77 -17.28
CA PRO A 162 -12.72 -3.80 -18.03
C PRO A 162 -13.25 -2.36 -17.96
N GLY A 163 -14.55 -2.17 -17.74
CA GLY A 163 -15.16 -0.84 -17.60
C GLY A 163 -14.67 -0.12 -16.36
N ASP A 164 -14.76 -0.81 -15.21
CA ASP A 164 -14.24 -0.36 -13.91
C ASP A 164 -12.72 -0.12 -13.95
N LEU A 165 -11.97 -1.00 -14.63
CA LEU A 165 -10.54 -0.78 -14.87
C LEU A 165 -10.29 0.54 -15.61
N ARG A 166 -11.04 0.83 -16.68
CA ARG A 166 -10.85 2.05 -17.48
C ARG A 166 -11.17 3.33 -16.70
N GLU A 167 -12.22 3.30 -15.89
CA GLU A 167 -12.55 4.39 -14.97
C GLU A 167 -11.42 4.61 -13.97
N THR A 168 -10.91 3.53 -13.38
CA THR A 168 -9.81 3.58 -12.42
C THR A 168 -8.50 4.07 -13.05
N LEU A 169 -8.17 3.66 -14.27
CA LEU A 169 -7.02 4.16 -15.01
C LEU A 169 -7.14 5.68 -15.25
N THR A 170 -8.32 6.17 -15.61
CA THR A 170 -8.56 7.60 -15.78
C THR A 170 -8.37 8.36 -14.47
N ALA A 171 -8.84 7.81 -13.36
CA ALA A 171 -8.76 8.42 -12.03
C ALA A 171 -7.33 8.43 -11.44
N LEU A 172 -6.55 7.38 -11.66
CA LEU A 172 -5.22 7.21 -11.05
C LEU A 172 -4.06 7.58 -11.98
N VAL A 173 -4.17 7.26 -13.27
CA VAL A 173 -3.09 7.43 -14.25
C VAL A 173 -3.23 8.75 -15.03
N GLY A 174 -4.46 9.27 -15.09
CA GLY A 174 -4.83 10.47 -15.83
C GLY A 174 -5.58 10.14 -17.10
N LYS A 175 -6.01 11.17 -17.83
CA LYS A 175 -6.73 10.99 -19.10
C LYS A 175 -5.84 10.26 -20.14
N PRO A 176 -6.48 9.54 -21.09
CA PRO A 176 -5.85 9.04 -22.31
C PRO A 176 -4.78 9.95 -22.88
#